data_AF-A0A9E4K5F0-F1
#
_entry.id   AF-A0A9E4K5F0-F1
#
_cell.length_a   1.000
_cell.length_b   1.000
_cell.length_c   1.000
_cell.angle_alpha   90.00
_cell.angle_beta   90.00
_cell.angle_gamma   90.00
#
_symmetry.space_group_name_H-M   'P 1'
#
loop_
_entity.id
_entity.type
_entity.pdbx_description
1 polymer ?
#
loop_
_entity_poly.entity_id
_entity_poly.type
_entity_poly.pdbx_seq_one_letter_code
_entity_poly.pdbx_strand_id
1 'polypeptide(L)'
;MSMQFQSKLLTSFKTATWVTVAALIGLTGCGGTMPTLGGSSGNTVTGAAGGETSSGANSQLENCDETLGTLAVVEDQSAPWWYTYRRRYPTLGTTVPVLRMMIQQSNCFVVVERGRAMNNMMQERALMQSGEMRQGSNFGKGQMVAADYTMNPSIQFSEKGTGGLGATVGGLLGNYRLGRLAGGVKSNEAATTLLLIDNRSGVQVSSSVGSAQNFDFNLWGGLFGGGKWGSVKGFTDTPEGKVVTAAFADSYNQMVKALRNYKAQTVKGGLGKGGRLKVSE
;
A
#
# COMPACT_ATOMS: atom_id res chain seq x y z
N MET A 1 -75.18 -67.78 43.20
CA MET A 1 -74.42 -68.06 44.44
C MET A 1 -72.97 -67.75 44.15
N SER A 2 -72.41 -66.75 44.87
CA SER A 2 -70.96 -66.38 44.98
C SER A 2 -70.18 -66.07 43.69
N MET A 3 -69.35 -65.04 43.54
CA MET A 3 -68.87 -63.92 44.36
C MET A 3 -68.15 -62.95 43.39
N GLN A 4 -68.41 -61.64 43.55
CA GLN A 4 -67.49 -60.47 43.50
C GLN A 4 -66.61 -60.23 42.23
N PHE A 5 -66.93 -59.21 41.40
CA PHE A 5 -66.46 -57.79 41.45
C PHE A 5 -64.94 -57.63 41.15
N GLN A 6 -64.53 -57.16 39.96
CA GLN A 6 -64.37 -55.74 39.56
C GLN A 6 -63.52 -54.96 40.58
N SER A 7 -62.48 -54.18 40.28
CA SER A 7 -61.92 -53.63 39.05
C SER A 7 -60.70 -52.79 39.47
N LYS A 8 -59.83 -52.43 38.52
CA LYS A 8 -58.95 -51.23 38.56
C LYS A 8 -57.82 -51.30 39.62
N LEU A 9 -56.67 -50.64 39.52
CA LEU A 9 -56.27 -49.41 38.85
C LEU A 9 -54.73 -49.37 38.85
N LEU A 10 -54.15 -48.80 37.79
CA LEU A 10 -52.88 -48.03 37.72
C LEU A 10 -51.94 -48.01 38.95
N THR A 11 -50.67 -48.41 38.77
CA THR A 11 -49.52 -47.73 39.44
C THR A 11 -48.18 -48.06 38.79
N SER A 12 -47.48 -46.99 38.40
CA SER A 12 -46.03 -46.74 38.35
C SER A 12 -45.06 -47.90 38.66
N PHE A 13 -44.10 -48.15 37.77
CA PHE A 13 -42.79 -48.69 38.13
C PHE A 13 -41.66 -47.94 37.42
N LYS A 14 -40.76 -47.41 38.24
CA LYS A 14 -39.43 -46.92 37.89
C LYS A 14 -38.46 -48.11 37.73
N THR A 15 -37.29 -47.79 37.16
CA THR A 15 -35.97 -48.45 37.24
C THR A 15 -35.67 -49.71 36.41
N ALA A 16 -34.68 -49.60 35.50
CA ALA A 16 -33.51 -50.49 35.33
C ALA A 16 -32.71 -50.02 34.08
N THR A 17 -31.55 -49.34 34.18
CA THR A 17 -30.16 -49.83 34.38
C THR A 17 -29.53 -50.48 33.13
N TRP A 18 -28.19 -50.31 32.95
CA TRP A 18 -27.22 -50.87 31.98
C TRP A 18 -26.82 -49.91 30.82
N VAL A 19 -25.71 -49.13 30.90
CA VAL A 19 -24.28 -49.45 30.58
C VAL A 19 -24.13 -49.86 29.09
N THR A 20 -23.45 -49.15 28.16
CA THR A 20 -22.00 -48.89 28.02
C THR A 20 -21.70 -48.05 26.74
N VAL A 21 -20.70 -47.14 26.81
CA VAL A 21 -19.65 -46.76 25.81
C VAL A 21 -20.01 -46.28 24.36
N ALA A 22 -19.71 -44.99 24.15
CA ALA A 22 -19.10 -44.31 22.99
C ALA A 22 -19.28 -44.80 21.53
N ALA A 23 -19.91 -43.96 20.72
CA ALA A 23 -19.54 -43.71 19.32
C ALA A 23 -19.77 -42.23 18.96
N LEU A 24 -18.70 -41.45 19.06
CA LEU A 24 -18.53 -40.15 18.39
C LEU A 24 -18.38 -40.40 16.89
N ILE A 25 -19.33 -39.95 16.06
CA ILE A 25 -19.04 -39.53 14.69
C ILE A 25 -19.77 -38.20 14.48
N GLY A 26 -18.99 -37.13 14.50
CA GLY A 26 -19.45 -35.77 14.26
C GLY A 26 -19.81 -35.54 12.79
N LEU A 27 -20.88 -34.80 12.57
CA LEU A 27 -21.16 -34.09 11.32
C LEU A 27 -20.98 -32.58 11.54
N THR A 28 -19.81 -32.19 12.05
CA THR A 28 -19.27 -30.83 11.90
C THR A 28 -18.47 -30.82 10.61
N GLY A 29 -19.09 -30.43 9.48
CA GLY A 29 -18.47 -30.69 8.19
C GLY A 29 -19.05 -29.94 6.99
N CYS A 30 -19.48 -28.69 7.15
CA CYS A 30 -19.45 -27.72 6.05
C CYS A 30 -18.94 -26.38 6.60
N GLY A 31 -17.68 -26.39 7.06
CA GLY A 31 -16.88 -25.19 7.26
C GLY A 31 -16.50 -24.59 5.91
N GLY A 32 -17.50 -24.17 5.12
CA GLY A 32 -17.27 -23.20 4.07
C GLY A 32 -16.90 -21.90 4.77
N THR A 33 -15.64 -21.50 4.67
CA THR A 33 -15.21 -20.16 5.05
C THR A 33 -15.97 -19.18 4.16
N MET A 34 -17.16 -18.74 4.59
CA MET A 34 -17.81 -17.60 3.96
C MET A 34 -16.87 -16.42 4.13
N PRO A 35 -16.47 -15.74 3.05
CA PRO A 35 -15.70 -14.52 3.18
C PRO A 35 -16.57 -13.48 3.92
N THR A 36 -16.24 -13.22 5.18
CA THR A 36 -16.78 -12.11 5.97
C THR A 36 -16.36 -10.77 5.35
N LEU A 37 -17.32 -9.90 5.09
CA LEU A 37 -17.06 -8.53 4.64
C LEU A 37 -16.38 -7.71 5.75
N GLY A 38 -15.25 -7.06 5.44
CA GLY A 38 -14.81 -5.85 6.12
C GLY A 38 -14.23 -5.95 7.54
N GLY A 39 -13.55 -7.04 7.91
CA GLY A 39 -12.87 -7.14 9.21
C GLY A 39 -11.39 -7.44 9.09
N SER A 40 -10.52 -6.43 9.00
CA SER A 40 -9.06 -6.64 9.11
C SER A 40 -8.31 -5.35 9.48
N SER A 41 -8.20 -5.10 10.77
CA SER A 41 -7.24 -4.15 11.37
C SER A 41 -5.85 -4.78 11.33
N GLY A 42 -5.22 -4.79 10.15
CA GLY A 42 -4.12 -5.73 9.92
C GLY A 42 -3.26 -5.52 8.66
N ASN A 43 -3.27 -4.36 8.02
CA ASN A 43 -2.34 -4.12 6.93
C ASN A 43 -1.92 -2.65 6.90
N THR A 44 -0.68 -2.38 6.50
CA THR A 44 -0.08 -1.03 6.42
C THR A 44 -0.93 -0.04 5.66
N VAL A 45 -1.72 -0.55 4.72
CA VAL A 45 -2.61 0.23 3.88
C VAL A 45 -3.96 -0.51 3.76
N THR A 46 -4.79 -0.40 4.81
CA THR A 46 -6.15 -0.99 4.87
C THR A 46 -7.24 0.04 4.70
N GLY A 47 -8.46 -0.43 4.45
CA GLY A 47 -9.62 0.44 4.45
C GLY A 47 -9.85 1.12 3.11
N ALA A 48 -10.51 2.27 3.14
CA ALA A 48 -10.89 3.02 1.97
C ALA A 48 -10.58 4.51 2.16
N ALA A 49 -10.38 5.21 1.06
CA ALA A 49 -10.25 6.65 1.03
C ALA A 49 -11.11 7.23 -0.10
N GLY A 50 -11.72 8.38 0.17
CA GLY A 50 -12.62 9.07 -0.75
C GLY A 50 -12.62 10.56 -0.44
N GLY A 51 -12.14 11.36 -1.41
CA GLY A 51 -11.92 12.79 -1.20
C GLY A 51 -10.96 13.03 -0.02
N GLU A 52 -11.32 13.95 0.86
CA GLU A 52 -10.59 14.26 2.10
C GLU A 52 -10.79 13.23 3.23
N THR A 53 -11.70 12.27 3.04
CA THR A 53 -12.08 11.31 4.08
C THR A 53 -11.42 9.95 3.87
N SER A 54 -11.10 9.29 4.97
CA SER A 54 -10.63 7.90 4.95
C SER A 54 -11.29 7.09 6.07
N SER A 55 -11.46 5.79 5.81
CA SER A 55 -12.10 4.84 6.74
C SER A 55 -11.21 3.63 6.87
N GLY A 56 -10.83 3.29 8.11
CA GLY A 56 -9.86 2.22 8.38
C GLY A 56 -8.44 2.56 7.91
N ALA A 57 -8.14 3.85 7.72
CA ALA A 57 -6.82 4.34 7.40
C ALA A 57 -5.84 4.02 8.52
N ASN A 58 -4.59 3.87 8.13
CA ASN A 58 -3.56 3.55 9.07
C ASN A 58 -3.16 4.77 9.93
N SER A 59 -3.30 4.66 11.26
CA SER A 59 -2.97 5.76 12.18
C SER A 59 -1.50 6.14 12.23
N GLN A 60 -0.62 5.30 11.70
CA GLN A 60 0.82 5.50 11.68
C GLN A 60 1.30 5.97 10.30
N LEU A 61 0.39 6.11 9.33
CA LEU A 61 0.62 6.87 8.12
C LEU A 61 0.47 8.37 8.44
N GLU A 62 1.39 9.18 7.93
CA GLU A 62 1.37 10.63 8.08
C GLU A 62 0.23 11.25 7.26
N ASN A 63 -0.52 12.20 7.84
CA ASN A 63 -1.67 12.88 7.20
C ASN A 63 -1.49 14.40 7.10
N CYS A 64 -2.10 15.07 6.13
CA CYS A 64 -2.10 16.53 6.06
C CYS A 64 -3.50 17.07 6.36
N ASP A 65 -3.57 18.17 7.12
CA ASP A 65 -4.82 18.88 7.37
C ASP A 65 -5.38 19.49 6.06
N GLU A 66 -4.49 19.88 5.15
CA GLU A 66 -4.82 20.41 3.83
C GLU A 66 -4.00 19.71 2.73
N THR A 67 -4.61 19.54 1.55
CA THR A 67 -3.93 18.95 0.39
C THR A 67 -2.88 19.91 -0.17
N LEU A 68 -1.68 19.39 -0.45
CA LEU A 68 -0.55 20.14 -1.01
C LEU A 68 -0.64 20.36 -2.53
N GLY A 69 -1.58 19.68 -3.21
CA GLY A 69 -1.81 19.78 -4.64
C GLY A 69 -2.28 18.46 -5.26
N THR A 70 -2.23 18.37 -6.59
CA THR A 70 -2.57 17.14 -7.30
C THR A 70 -1.32 16.33 -7.66
N LEU A 71 -1.42 15.01 -7.57
CA LEU A 71 -0.28 14.11 -7.72
C LEU A 71 -0.58 12.97 -8.69
N ALA A 72 0.32 12.75 -9.65
CA ALA A 72 0.38 11.53 -10.44
C ALA A 72 1.47 10.61 -9.90
N VAL A 73 1.19 9.30 -9.83
CA VAL A 73 2.22 8.29 -9.54
C VAL A 73 2.66 7.66 -10.85
N VAL A 74 3.95 7.74 -11.17
CA VAL A 74 4.53 7.19 -12.39
C VAL A 74 5.61 6.20 -11.99
N GLU A 75 5.34 4.91 -12.16
CA GLU A 75 6.31 3.83 -11.95
C GLU A 75 7.06 3.58 -13.25
N ASP A 76 8.39 3.80 -13.25
CA ASP A 76 9.22 3.54 -14.42
C ASP A 76 9.55 2.05 -14.52
N GLN A 77 8.74 1.34 -15.31
CA GLN A 77 8.90 -0.09 -15.57
C GLN A 77 10.03 -0.41 -16.56
N SER A 78 10.66 0.60 -17.16
CA SER A 78 11.83 0.43 -18.03
C SER A 78 13.16 0.51 -17.28
N ALA A 79 13.15 1.04 -16.06
CA ALA A 79 14.35 1.20 -15.25
C ALA A 79 14.92 -0.14 -14.75
N PRO A 80 16.25 -0.25 -14.54
CA PRO A 80 16.89 -1.48 -14.08
C PRO A 80 16.33 -2.05 -12.77
N TRP A 81 15.89 -1.17 -11.85
CA TRP A 81 15.32 -1.58 -10.56
C TRP A 81 14.04 -2.40 -10.74
N TRP A 82 13.23 -2.10 -11.76
CA TRP A 82 11.96 -2.79 -12.02
C TRP A 82 12.20 -4.24 -12.45
N TYR A 83 13.21 -4.46 -13.30
CA TYR A 83 13.61 -5.80 -13.70
C TYR A 83 14.06 -6.64 -12.49
N THR A 84 14.92 -6.08 -11.64
CA THR A 84 15.38 -6.74 -10.42
C THR A 84 14.23 -7.02 -9.45
N TYR A 85 13.32 -6.06 -9.29
CA TYR A 85 12.10 -6.20 -8.50
C TYR A 85 11.23 -7.36 -8.99
N ARG A 86 10.93 -7.40 -10.28
CA ARG A 86 10.07 -8.44 -10.86
C ARG A 86 10.71 -9.83 -10.78
N ARG A 87 12.04 -9.92 -10.87
CA ARG A 87 12.79 -11.18 -10.69
C ARG A 87 12.81 -11.65 -9.24
N ARG A 88 12.99 -10.73 -8.29
CA ARG A 88 13.10 -11.07 -6.85
C ARG A 88 11.73 -11.31 -6.21
N TYR A 89 10.69 -10.62 -6.68
CA TYR A 89 9.32 -10.71 -6.20
C TYR A 89 8.33 -10.99 -7.34
N PRO A 90 8.40 -12.18 -7.97
CA PRO A 90 7.60 -12.52 -9.16
C PRO A 90 6.09 -12.60 -8.88
N THR A 91 5.69 -12.67 -7.62
CA THR A 91 4.28 -12.68 -7.19
C THR A 91 3.73 -11.27 -6.98
N LEU A 92 4.57 -10.25 -6.87
CA LEU A 92 4.14 -8.87 -6.66
C LEU A 92 3.99 -8.13 -8.00
N GLY A 93 2.89 -7.38 -8.12
CA GLY A 93 2.56 -6.58 -9.31
C GLY A 93 3.17 -5.17 -9.26
N THR A 94 2.53 -4.22 -9.95
CA THR A 94 2.87 -2.79 -9.84
C THR A 94 2.69 -2.27 -8.41
N THR A 95 3.58 -1.37 -7.98
CA THR A 95 3.53 -0.70 -6.68
C THR A 95 2.54 0.47 -6.66
N VAL A 96 2.10 0.93 -7.84
CA VAL A 96 1.21 2.08 -8.00
C VAL A 96 -0.08 2.00 -7.18
N PRO A 97 -0.82 0.87 -7.12
CA PRO A 97 -2.05 0.79 -6.34
C PRO A 97 -1.82 0.98 -4.84
N VAL A 98 -0.74 0.42 -4.31
CA VAL A 98 -0.36 0.54 -2.89
C VAL A 98 0.00 1.98 -2.56
N LEU A 99 0.84 2.61 -3.38
CA LEU A 99 1.23 4.02 -3.21
C LEU A 99 0.04 4.97 -3.31
N ARG A 100 -0.84 4.77 -4.29
CA ARG A 100 -2.04 5.61 -4.46
C ARG A 100 -2.96 5.51 -3.25
N MET A 101 -3.12 4.32 -2.67
CA MET A 101 -3.94 4.17 -1.47
C MET A 101 -3.29 4.87 -0.26
N MET A 102 -1.96 4.78 -0.07
CA MET A 102 -1.27 5.58 0.96
C MET A 102 -1.51 7.08 0.76
N ILE A 103 -1.34 7.57 -0.47
CA ILE A 103 -1.53 8.99 -0.79
C ILE A 103 -2.97 9.44 -0.55
N GLN A 104 -3.96 8.62 -0.91
CA GLN A 104 -5.36 8.96 -0.70
C GLN A 104 -5.71 8.98 0.79
N GLN A 105 -5.17 8.05 1.59
CA GLN A 105 -5.42 8.00 3.02
C GLN A 105 -4.80 9.17 3.78
N SER A 106 -3.68 9.70 3.29
CA SER A 106 -2.95 10.78 3.94
C SER A 106 -3.61 12.16 3.81
N ASN A 107 -4.54 12.34 2.86
CA ASN A 107 -5.07 13.64 2.47
C ASN A 107 -3.99 14.68 2.04
N CYS A 108 -2.72 14.28 1.86
CA CYS A 108 -1.67 15.21 1.48
C CYS A 108 -1.70 15.59 0.00
N PHE A 109 -2.30 14.76 -0.87
CA PHE A 109 -2.45 15.05 -2.28
C PHE A 109 -3.75 14.49 -2.84
N VAL A 110 -4.31 15.19 -3.84
CA VAL A 110 -5.37 14.65 -4.68
C VAL A 110 -4.74 13.81 -5.79
N VAL A 111 -4.97 12.51 -5.78
CA VAL A 111 -4.40 11.60 -6.78
C VAL A 111 -5.11 11.77 -8.12
N VAL A 112 -4.37 12.07 -9.18
CA VAL A 112 -4.87 12.11 -10.55
C VAL A 112 -4.39 10.90 -11.36
N GLU A 113 -5.26 10.41 -12.23
CA GLU A 113 -4.97 9.25 -13.06
C GLU A 113 -4.09 9.61 -14.27
N ARG A 114 -2.94 8.96 -14.40
CA ARG A 114 -2.01 9.08 -15.53
C ARG A 114 -1.45 7.73 -16.01
N GLY A 115 -1.86 6.63 -15.39
CA GLY A 115 -1.50 5.28 -15.75
C GLY A 115 -2.55 4.64 -16.63
N ARG A 116 -2.80 3.33 -16.42
CA ARG A 116 -3.62 2.50 -17.33
C ARG A 116 -5.03 3.02 -17.54
N ALA A 117 -5.66 3.59 -16.51
CA ALA A 117 -7.04 4.07 -16.64
C ALA A 117 -7.14 5.36 -17.48
N MET A 118 -6.03 6.08 -17.71
CA MET A 118 -6.00 7.21 -18.64
C MET A 118 -6.34 6.77 -20.07
N ASN A 119 -5.97 5.55 -20.48
CA ASN A 119 -6.33 5.04 -21.80
C ASN A 119 -7.86 4.88 -21.96
N ASN A 120 -8.53 4.40 -20.91
CA ASN A 120 -9.99 4.30 -20.89
C ASN A 120 -10.62 5.70 -20.92
N MET A 121 -10.08 6.66 -20.16
CA MET A 121 -10.55 8.04 -20.18
C MET A 121 -10.41 8.68 -21.58
N MET A 122 -9.29 8.41 -22.27
CA MET A 122 -9.08 8.90 -23.63
C MET A 122 -10.00 8.20 -24.65
N GLN A 123 -10.32 6.92 -24.44
CA GLN A 123 -11.30 6.20 -25.25
C GLN A 123 -12.69 6.81 -25.12
N GLU A 124 -13.17 7.09 -23.90
CA GLU A 124 -14.46 7.77 -23.68
C GLU A 124 -14.48 9.17 -24.31
N ARG A 125 -13.36 9.90 -24.27
CA ARG A 125 -13.23 11.19 -24.95
C ARG A 125 -13.21 11.06 -26.47
N ALA A 126 -12.71 9.96 -27.02
CA ALA A 126 -12.77 9.68 -28.45
C ALA A 126 -14.22 9.36 -28.89
N LEU A 127 -14.99 8.62 -28.08
CA LEU A 127 -16.42 8.38 -28.30
C LEU A 127 -17.23 9.68 -28.28
N MET A 128 -16.89 10.59 -27.36
CA MET A 128 -17.44 11.94 -27.35
C MET A 128 -17.12 12.72 -28.63
N GLN A 129 -15.90 12.59 -29.18
CA GLN A 129 -15.51 13.25 -30.41
C GLN A 129 -16.15 12.62 -31.66
N SER A 130 -16.45 11.32 -31.64
CA SER A 130 -17.11 10.63 -32.76
C SER A 130 -18.61 10.91 -32.82
N GLY A 131 -19.21 11.42 -31.74
CA GLY A 131 -20.65 11.70 -31.67
C GLY A 131 -21.52 10.50 -31.30
N GLU A 132 -20.91 9.37 -30.92
CA GLU A 132 -21.63 8.13 -30.55
C GLU A 132 -22.18 8.16 -29.10
N MET A 133 -21.95 9.25 -28.37
CA MET A 133 -22.43 9.40 -26.99
C MET A 133 -23.93 9.68 -26.96
N ARG A 134 -24.61 9.12 -25.96
CA ARG A 134 -26.01 9.46 -25.66
C ARG A 134 -26.16 10.94 -25.33
N GLN A 135 -27.34 11.49 -25.61
CA GLN A 135 -27.70 12.85 -25.21
C GLN A 135 -27.49 13.04 -23.70
N GLY A 136 -26.73 14.08 -23.32
CA GLY A 136 -26.40 14.37 -21.92
C GLY A 136 -25.13 13.70 -21.37
N SER A 137 -24.48 12.79 -22.11
CA SER A 137 -23.24 12.12 -21.67
C SER A 137 -21.94 12.82 -22.15
N ASN A 138 -22.03 14.09 -22.57
CA ASN A 138 -20.89 14.85 -23.05
C ASN A 138 -19.99 15.29 -21.89
N PHE A 139 -18.70 14.93 -21.93
CA PHE A 139 -17.73 15.33 -20.92
C PHE A 139 -17.30 16.80 -21.05
N GLY A 140 -17.43 17.42 -22.23
CA GLY A 140 -16.89 18.75 -22.49
C GLY A 140 -15.34 18.81 -22.53
N LYS A 141 -14.83 19.90 -23.10
CA LYS A 141 -13.38 20.17 -23.18
C LYS A 141 -12.88 20.81 -21.87
N GLY A 142 -11.59 20.64 -21.56
CA GLY A 142 -10.94 21.30 -20.42
C GLY A 142 -11.21 20.69 -19.03
N GLN A 143 -11.91 19.56 -18.92
CA GLN A 143 -12.26 18.95 -17.62
C GLN A 143 -11.13 18.13 -16.97
N MET A 144 -9.99 17.95 -17.63
CA MET A 144 -8.90 17.14 -17.09
C MET A 144 -8.12 17.94 -16.04
N VAL A 145 -8.19 17.50 -14.79
CA VAL A 145 -7.36 18.04 -13.71
C VAL A 145 -5.89 17.76 -14.01
N ALA A 146 -5.05 18.79 -14.07
CA ALA A 146 -3.59 18.64 -14.25
C ALA A 146 -2.97 17.97 -13.02
N ALA A 147 -1.81 17.31 -13.21
CA ALA A 147 -0.98 16.87 -12.09
C ALA A 147 0.00 18.00 -11.79
N ASP A 148 -0.07 18.62 -10.61
CA ASP A 148 0.93 19.61 -10.20
C ASP A 148 2.26 18.91 -9.93
N TYR A 149 2.21 17.70 -9.36
CA TYR A 149 3.38 16.89 -9.06
C TYR A 149 3.34 15.51 -9.71
N THR A 150 4.52 14.94 -9.91
CA THR A 150 4.73 13.53 -10.25
C THR A 150 5.59 12.86 -9.18
N MET A 151 5.10 11.77 -8.61
CA MET A 151 5.86 10.89 -7.72
C MET A 151 6.42 9.72 -8.53
N ASN A 152 7.74 9.55 -8.49
CA ASN A 152 8.43 8.42 -9.10
C ASN A 152 9.00 7.49 -8.00
N PRO A 153 8.43 6.30 -7.81
CA PRO A 153 8.93 5.32 -6.86
C PRO A 153 10.04 4.46 -7.47
N SER A 154 10.98 4.02 -6.63
CA SER A 154 11.96 2.98 -6.97
C SER A 154 12.28 2.12 -5.76
N ILE A 155 12.72 0.88 -6.02
CA ILE A 155 13.13 -0.08 -4.98
C ILE A 155 14.63 -0.36 -5.15
N GLN A 156 15.37 -0.11 -4.09
CA GLN A 156 16.80 -0.36 -3.99
C GLN A 156 17.03 -1.72 -3.32
N PHE A 157 17.76 -2.59 -4.01
CA PHE A 157 18.13 -3.90 -3.51
C PHE A 157 19.58 -3.88 -3.04
N SER A 158 19.81 -4.23 -1.77
CA SER A 158 21.17 -4.55 -1.32
C SER A 158 21.60 -5.87 -1.95
N GLU A 159 22.49 -5.82 -2.93
CA GLU A 159 23.09 -7.02 -3.51
C GLU A 159 24.16 -7.57 -2.56
N LYS A 160 24.06 -8.86 -2.20
CA LYS A 160 25.17 -9.56 -1.54
C LYS A 160 26.22 -9.86 -2.59
N GLY A 161 27.36 -9.15 -2.55
CA GLY A 161 28.58 -9.56 -3.26
C GLY A 161 29.00 -8.74 -4.48
N THR A 162 28.33 -7.64 -4.82
CA THR A 162 28.76 -6.75 -5.91
C THR A 162 29.42 -5.49 -5.35
N GLY A 163 30.74 -5.55 -5.17
CA GLY A 163 31.60 -4.40 -4.84
C GLY A 163 31.71 -3.35 -5.97
N GLY A 164 30.64 -3.10 -6.74
CA GLY A 164 30.71 -2.24 -7.93
C GLY A 164 29.43 -1.51 -8.35
N LEU A 165 28.24 -1.86 -7.83
CA LEU A 165 26.97 -1.25 -8.28
C LEU A 165 26.18 -0.51 -7.20
N GLY A 166 26.65 -0.53 -5.94
CA GLY A 166 26.10 0.28 -4.84
C GLY A 166 26.74 1.67 -4.71
N ALA A 167 27.82 1.95 -5.44
CA ALA A 167 28.57 3.21 -5.37
C ALA A 167 28.04 4.30 -6.31
N THR A 168 27.32 3.94 -7.38
CA THR A 168 26.89 4.89 -8.41
C THR A 168 25.55 5.56 -8.09
N VAL A 169 24.64 4.89 -7.38
CA VAL A 169 23.39 5.50 -6.89
C VAL A 169 23.62 6.31 -5.60
N GLY A 170 24.65 5.96 -4.81
CA GLY A 170 25.10 6.77 -3.67
C GLY A 170 25.87 8.04 -4.06
N GLY A 171 26.30 8.18 -5.32
CA GLY A 171 27.06 9.34 -5.79
C GLY A 171 26.20 10.55 -6.17
N LEU A 172 24.92 10.34 -6.52
CA LEU A 172 23.99 11.43 -6.90
C LEU A 172 23.12 11.89 -5.72
N LEU A 173 22.98 11.05 -4.68
CA LEU A 173 22.32 11.37 -3.42
C LEU A 173 23.39 11.75 -2.39
N GLY A 174 23.85 13.00 -2.48
CA GLY A 174 24.91 13.55 -1.65
C GLY A 174 24.79 13.18 -0.17
N ASN A 175 25.86 12.61 0.38
CA ASN A 175 26.23 12.56 1.80
C ASN A 175 25.22 12.03 2.85
N TYR A 176 24.06 11.46 2.48
CA TYR A 176 23.26 10.74 3.47
C TYR A 176 23.91 9.37 3.74
N ARG A 177 24.75 9.34 4.78
CA ARG A 177 25.41 8.14 5.31
C ARG A 177 24.34 7.14 5.79
N LEU A 178 23.82 6.33 4.87
CA LEU A 178 23.20 5.05 5.21
C LEU A 178 24.28 4.20 5.87
N GLY A 179 24.12 4.00 7.18
CA GLY A 179 25.16 3.57 8.11
C GLY A 179 25.87 2.29 7.70
N ARG A 180 27.18 2.39 7.51
CA ARG A 180 28.10 1.26 7.69
C ARG A 180 28.24 1.00 9.19
N LEU A 181 27.28 0.28 9.77
CA LEU A 181 27.48 -0.42 11.04
C LEU A 181 28.22 -1.73 10.73
N ALA A 182 29.47 -1.78 11.17
CA ALA A 182 30.25 -2.99 11.23
C ALA A 182 29.58 -3.97 12.21
N GLY A 183 29.01 -5.06 11.69
CA GLY A 183 28.47 -6.15 12.53
C GLY A 183 27.25 -6.85 11.94
N GLY A 184 27.46 -7.84 11.07
CA GLY A 184 26.62 -9.06 11.04
C GLY A 184 25.13 -8.99 10.67
N VAL A 185 24.58 -7.89 10.14
CA VAL A 185 23.15 -7.85 9.73
C VAL A 185 22.94 -8.38 8.31
N LYS A 186 22.13 -9.43 8.18
CA LYS A 186 21.80 -10.11 6.91
C LYS A 186 21.22 -9.13 5.89
N SER A 187 21.94 -8.96 4.79
CA SER A 187 21.57 -8.20 3.58
C SER A 187 20.37 -8.80 2.84
N ASN A 188 19.17 -8.63 3.39
CA ASN A 188 17.89 -9.05 2.80
C ASN A 188 16.83 -7.92 2.80
N GLU A 189 17.25 -6.67 3.01
CA GLU A 189 16.34 -5.56 3.19
C GLU A 189 16.15 -4.78 1.89
N ALA A 190 14.89 -4.50 1.54
CA ALA A 190 14.54 -3.57 0.48
C ALA A 190 14.49 -2.15 1.06
N ALA A 191 15.26 -1.23 0.49
CA ALA A 191 15.08 0.20 0.70
C ALA A 191 14.23 0.74 -0.46
N THR A 192 13.38 1.73 -0.20
CA THR A 192 12.58 2.38 -1.24
C THR A 192 12.96 3.85 -1.33
N THR A 193 12.82 4.42 -2.51
CA THR A 193 13.02 5.85 -2.74
C THR A 193 11.80 6.42 -3.44
N LEU A 194 11.32 7.57 -2.97
CA LEU A 194 10.27 8.35 -3.60
C LEU A 194 10.85 9.70 -4.00
N LEU A 195 10.78 10.01 -5.30
CA LEU A 195 11.13 11.33 -5.84
C LEU A 195 9.83 12.07 -6.16
N LEU A 196 9.75 13.35 -5.77
CA LEU A 196 8.62 14.22 -6.10
C LEU A 196 9.09 15.34 -7.02
N ILE A 197 8.51 15.43 -8.20
CA ILE A 197 8.82 16.42 -9.23
C ILE A 197 7.64 17.38 -9.38
N ASP A 198 7.90 18.69 -9.36
CA ASP A 198 6.93 19.71 -9.79
C ASP A 198 6.87 19.74 -11.33
N ASN A 199 5.71 19.40 -11.89
CA ASN A 199 5.53 19.29 -13.34
C ASN A 199 5.58 20.64 -14.06
N ARG A 200 5.37 21.76 -13.36
CA ARG A 200 5.43 23.09 -13.98
C ARG A 200 6.86 23.57 -14.18
N SER A 201 7.75 23.29 -13.22
CA SER A 201 9.13 23.75 -13.24
C SER A 201 10.15 22.67 -13.63
N GLY A 202 9.76 21.39 -13.54
CA GLY A 202 10.68 20.25 -13.68
C GLY A 202 11.61 20.06 -12.48
N VAL A 203 11.43 20.83 -11.40
CA VAL A 203 12.28 20.74 -10.21
C VAL A 203 11.87 19.53 -9.38
N GLN A 204 12.85 18.73 -8.97
CA GLN A 204 12.63 17.73 -7.94
C GLN A 204 12.52 18.43 -6.58
N VAL A 205 11.31 18.55 -6.04
CA VAL A 205 11.01 19.30 -4.82
C VAL A 205 11.16 18.46 -3.55
N SER A 206 11.13 17.12 -3.65
CA SER A 206 11.38 16.22 -2.54
C SER A 206 12.03 14.91 -2.99
N SER A 207 12.82 14.33 -2.09
CA SER A 207 13.39 12.99 -2.21
C SER A 207 13.35 12.37 -0.83
N SER A 208 12.79 11.17 -0.71
CA SER A 208 12.78 10.42 0.54
C SER A 208 13.22 8.99 0.32
N VAL A 209 13.88 8.44 1.34
CA VAL A 209 14.27 7.04 1.40
C VAL A 209 13.61 6.42 2.62
N GLY A 210 13.15 5.19 2.48
CA GLY A 210 12.54 4.43 3.57
C GLY A 210 13.00 2.98 3.56
N SER A 211 12.95 2.33 4.71
CA SER A 211 13.35 0.94 4.84
C SER A 211 12.43 0.17 5.77
N ALA A 212 12.35 -1.14 5.57
CA ALA A 212 11.55 -1.99 6.44
C ALA A 212 12.15 -2.15 7.85
N GLN A 213 13.48 -2.04 8.04
CA GLN A 213 14.09 -2.09 9.39
C GLN A 213 13.78 -0.83 10.22
N ASN A 214 13.69 0.33 9.59
CA ASN A 214 13.28 1.56 10.27
C ASN A 214 11.79 1.53 10.63
N PHE A 215 11.05 0.60 10.05
CA PHE A 215 9.66 0.38 10.33
C PHE A 215 9.51 -0.46 11.60
N ASP A 216 8.99 0.15 12.66
CA ASP A 216 8.86 -0.51 13.96
C ASP A 216 7.77 -1.60 13.92
N PHE A 217 8.16 -2.82 13.51
CA PHE A 217 7.26 -3.97 13.49
C PHE A 217 6.70 -4.34 14.88
N ASN A 218 7.21 -3.79 15.99
CA ASN A 218 6.61 -3.99 17.31
C ASN A 218 5.46 -3.01 17.56
N LEU A 219 5.63 -1.74 17.18
CA LEU A 219 4.54 -0.73 17.19
C LEU A 219 3.45 -1.06 16.16
N TRP A 220 3.85 -1.63 15.03
CA TRP A 220 3.00 -2.10 13.94
C TRP A 220 2.65 -3.60 14.04
N GLY A 221 3.03 -4.30 15.12
CA GLY A 221 3.00 -5.78 15.22
C GLY A 221 1.61 -6.40 15.24
N GLY A 222 0.63 -5.68 15.80
CA GLY A 222 -0.79 -6.05 15.70
C GLY A 222 -1.34 -5.92 14.28
N LEU A 223 -0.67 -5.14 13.44
CA LEU A 223 -1.05 -4.93 12.06
C LEU A 223 -0.43 -6.00 11.15
N PHE A 224 0.82 -6.39 11.31
CA PHE A 224 1.45 -7.37 10.41
C PHE A 224 1.31 -8.84 10.86
N GLY A 225 0.92 -9.07 12.12
CA GLY A 225 1.09 -10.34 12.82
C GLY A 225 -0.07 -11.35 12.79
N GLY A 226 -1.25 -11.02 12.27
CA GLY A 226 -2.37 -11.97 12.36
C GLY A 226 -3.57 -11.67 11.46
N GLY A 227 -3.58 -12.24 10.26
CA GLY A 227 -4.79 -12.24 9.43
C GLY A 227 -4.51 -12.62 7.97
N LYS A 228 -5.19 -13.65 7.47
CA LYS A 228 -5.25 -13.99 6.04
C LYS A 228 -6.39 -13.18 5.40
N TRP A 229 -6.14 -12.00 4.83
CA TRP A 229 -7.23 -11.19 4.25
C TRP A 229 -6.81 -10.28 3.09
N GLY A 230 -7.54 -10.43 1.98
CA GLY A 230 -7.34 -9.69 0.75
C GLY A 230 -7.97 -8.30 0.74
N SER A 231 -7.26 -7.36 0.11
CA SER A 231 -7.80 -6.58 -1.03
C SER A 231 -6.70 -6.10 -2.00
N VAL A 232 -5.42 -6.47 -1.79
CA VAL A 232 -4.35 -6.35 -2.80
C VAL A 232 -3.49 -7.61 -2.71
N LYS A 233 -3.87 -8.65 -3.47
CA LYS A 233 -3.21 -9.97 -3.47
C LYS A 233 -1.72 -9.78 -3.76
N GLY A 234 -0.86 -10.19 -2.82
CA GLY A 234 0.60 -10.07 -2.93
C GLY A 234 1.21 -9.06 -1.95
N PHE A 235 0.89 -7.77 -2.07
CA PHE A 235 1.53 -6.71 -1.28
C PHE A 235 1.16 -6.70 0.21
N THR A 236 0.02 -7.26 0.54
CA THR A 236 -0.55 -7.22 1.90
C THR A 236 -0.51 -8.60 2.56
N ASP A 237 -0.47 -9.65 1.74
CA ASP A 237 -0.58 -11.04 2.18
C ASP A 237 0.77 -11.77 2.31
N THR A 238 1.79 -11.42 1.50
CA THR A 238 3.07 -12.14 1.51
C THR A 238 4.13 -11.41 2.35
N PRO A 239 5.11 -12.13 2.92
CA PRO A 239 6.23 -11.50 3.64
C PRO A 239 6.97 -10.45 2.80
N GLU A 240 7.18 -10.74 1.52
CA GLU A 240 7.84 -9.84 0.57
C GLU A 240 7.01 -8.59 0.33
N GLY A 241 5.70 -8.78 0.13
CA GLY A 241 4.75 -7.69 -0.02
C GLY A 241 4.74 -6.77 1.20
N LYS A 242 4.69 -7.37 2.40
CA LYS A 242 4.70 -6.64 3.68
C LYS A 242 5.95 -5.79 3.83
N VAL A 243 7.13 -6.33 3.49
CA VAL A 243 8.41 -5.61 3.53
C VAL A 243 8.42 -4.44 2.55
N VAL A 244 8.00 -4.65 1.30
CA VAL A 244 7.97 -3.59 0.28
C VAL A 244 6.98 -2.50 0.67
N THR A 245 5.78 -2.87 1.14
CA THR A 245 4.75 -1.94 1.58
C THR A 245 5.20 -1.14 2.81
N ALA A 246 5.85 -1.78 3.80
CA ALA A 246 6.40 -1.10 4.98
C ALA A 246 7.49 -0.09 4.60
N ALA A 247 8.42 -0.47 3.71
CA ALA A 247 9.46 0.43 3.25
C ALA A 247 8.89 1.63 2.47
N PHE A 248 7.84 1.44 1.66
CA PHE A 248 7.15 2.54 0.99
C PHE A 248 6.34 3.42 1.95
N ALA A 249 5.71 2.85 2.98
CA ALA A 249 5.04 3.62 4.02
C ALA A 249 6.04 4.51 4.76
N ASP A 250 7.22 3.99 5.10
CA ASP A 250 8.29 4.77 5.72
C ASP A 250 8.78 5.90 4.79
N SER A 251 9.12 5.60 3.54
CA SER A 251 9.56 6.64 2.59
C SER A 251 8.48 7.69 2.34
N TYR A 252 7.21 7.29 2.28
CA TYR A 252 6.09 8.21 2.16
C TYR A 252 5.94 9.11 3.38
N ASN A 253 6.00 8.55 4.59
CA ASN A 253 5.95 9.32 5.83
C ASN A 253 7.10 10.33 5.92
N GLN A 254 8.32 9.93 5.55
CA GLN A 254 9.47 10.83 5.51
C GLN A 254 9.26 11.97 4.49
N MET A 255 8.68 11.65 3.32
CA MET A 255 8.32 12.66 2.33
C MET A 255 7.29 13.65 2.90
N VAL A 256 6.21 13.17 3.50
CA VAL A 256 5.16 14.03 4.08
C VAL A 256 5.74 14.93 5.17
N LYS A 257 6.55 14.40 6.08
CA LYS A 257 7.24 15.19 7.12
C LYS A 257 8.11 16.30 6.52
N ALA A 258 8.86 15.99 5.46
CA ALA A 258 9.67 16.99 4.76
C ALA A 258 8.81 18.05 4.06
N LEU A 259 7.68 17.64 3.46
CA LEU A 259 6.80 18.52 2.71
C LEU A 259 5.97 19.46 3.59
N ARG A 260 5.49 19.01 4.76
CA ARG A 260 4.79 19.90 5.71
C ARG A 260 5.68 21.05 6.21
N ASN A 261 7.01 20.85 6.17
CA ASN A 261 8.00 21.83 6.56
C ASN A 261 8.72 22.44 5.34
N TYR A 262 8.17 22.28 4.13
CA TYR A 262 8.84 22.65 2.90
C TYR A 262 9.11 24.15 2.83
N LYS A 263 10.35 24.48 2.46
CA LYS A 263 10.77 25.84 2.10
C LYS A 263 11.49 25.77 0.76
N ALA A 264 11.03 26.55 -0.21
CA ALA A 264 11.60 26.56 -1.55
C ALA A 264 13.09 26.93 -1.51
N GLN A 265 13.92 26.15 -2.20
CA GLN A 265 15.33 26.46 -2.35
C GLN A 265 15.51 27.66 -3.27
N THR A 266 16.19 28.70 -2.79
CA THR A 266 16.51 29.88 -3.58
C THR A 266 17.98 29.85 -4.01
N VAL A 267 18.24 30.02 -5.30
CA VAL A 267 19.60 30.24 -5.82
C VAL A 267 19.78 31.73 -6.08
N LYS A 268 20.88 32.32 -5.60
CA LYS A 268 21.23 33.71 -5.88
C LYS A 268 21.39 33.89 -7.39
N GLY A 269 20.55 34.73 -8.01
CA GLY A 269 20.48 34.90 -9.47
C GLY A 269 19.36 34.12 -10.15
N GLY A 270 18.58 33.31 -9.41
CA GLY A 270 17.47 32.50 -9.91
C GLY A 270 17.86 31.07 -10.26
N LEU A 271 16.89 30.15 -10.15
CA LEU A 271 17.04 28.75 -10.56
C LEU A 271 17.28 28.69 -12.09
N GLY A 272 18.22 27.85 -12.53
CA GLY A 272 18.53 27.65 -13.95
C GLY A 272 19.36 28.77 -14.63
N LYS A 273 19.92 29.73 -13.88
CA LYS A 273 20.67 30.89 -14.41
C LYS A 273 22.20 30.76 -14.29
N GLY A 274 22.75 29.56 -14.54
CA GLY A 274 24.21 29.36 -14.63
C GLY A 274 24.91 28.95 -13.34
N GLY A 275 24.19 28.74 -12.24
CA GLY A 275 24.73 28.19 -10.98
C GLY A 275 25.85 29.03 -10.35
N ARG A 276 26.31 28.63 -9.17
CA ARG A 276 27.48 29.27 -8.51
C ARG A 276 28.63 28.31 -8.23
N LEU A 277 28.41 27.02 -8.50
CA LEU A 277 29.42 25.98 -8.39
C LEU A 277 30.23 25.99 -9.70
N LYS A 278 31.24 26.88 -9.77
CA LYS A 278 32.18 26.90 -10.90
C LYS A 278 33.11 25.69 -10.81
N VAL A 279 33.35 25.03 -11.94
CA VAL A 279 34.32 23.94 -12.06
C VAL A 279 35.60 24.54 -12.67
N SER A 280 36.50 25.00 -11.78
CA SER A 280 37.75 25.75 -12.05
C SER A 280 37.60 27.11 -12.73
N GLU A 281 38.60 27.98 -12.51
CA GLU A 281 38.68 29.39 -12.93
C GLU A 281 38.79 29.58 -14.45
#